data_AF-A0AAR2K9T0-F1
#
_entry.id   AF-A0AAR2K9T0-F1
#
_cell.length_a   1.000
_cell.length_b   1.000
_cell.length_c   1.000
_cell.angle_alpha   90.00
_cell.angle_beta   90.00
_cell.angle_gamma   90.00
#
_symmetry.space_group_name_H-M   'P 1'
#
loop_
_entity.id
_entity.type
_entity.pdbx_description
1 polymer ?
#
loop_
_entity_poly.entity_id
_entity_poly.type
_entity_poly.pdbx_seq_one_letter_code
_entity_poly.pdbx_strand_id
1 'polypeptide(L)' 'MFISWVKLLYSAPRASVHTNNMQSSYFPLFRGTRQGCPLSPLLFSLAIEPLSLALKTLSHNQA' A
#
# COMPACT_ATOMS: atom_id res chain seq x y z
N MET A 1 6.54 2.42 19.06
CA MET A 1 6.89 1.00 18.82
C MET A 1 6.20 0.43 17.58
N PHE A 2 4.86 0.39 17.51
CA PHE A 2 4.11 -0.17 16.37
C PHE A 2 4.46 0.44 15.00
N ILE A 3 4.50 1.77 14.90
CA ILE A 3 4.84 2.48 13.65
C ILE A 3 6.22 2.08 13.12
N SER A 4 7.19 1.85 14.00
CA SER A 4 8.54 1.43 13.60
C SER A 4 8.54 0.04 12.96
N TRP A 5 7.73 -0.89 13.47
CA TRP A 5 7.55 -2.22 12.87
C TRP A 5 6.89 -2.15 11.49
N VAL A 6 5.86 -1.31 11.35
CA VAL A 6 5.23 -1.08 10.04
C VAL A 6 6.24 -0.49 9.06
N LYS A 7 7.02 0.52 9.47
CA LYS A 7 8.09 1.10 8.62
C LYS A 7 9.15 0.07 8.24
N LEU A 8 9.53 -0.81 9.17
CA LEU A 8 10.50 -1.87 8.91
C LEU A 8 10.00 -2.84 7.83
N LEU A 9 8.75 -3.29 7.93
CA LEU A 9 8.12 -4.19 6.95
C LEU A 9 8.03 -3.60 5.54
N TYR A 10 7.93 -2.28 5.41
CA TYR A 10 7.79 -1.57 4.14
C TYR A 10 9.06 -0.80 3.71
N SER A 11 10.20 -0.99 4.39
CA SER A 11 11.45 -0.27 4.11
C SER A 11 12.11 -0.67 2.79
N ALA A 12 12.14 -1.97 2.49
CA ALA A 12 12.71 -2.54 1.27
C ALA A 12 11.90 -3.75 0.79
N PRO A 13 10.62 -3.54 0.39
CA PRO A 13 9.76 -4.64 0.01
C PRO A 13 10.27 -5.30 -1.27
N ARG A 14 10.26 -6.63 -1.29
CA ARG A 14 10.57 -7.46 -2.46
C ARG A 14 9.39 -8.35 -2.77
N ALA A 15 9.16 -8.60 -4.06
CA ALA A 15 8.12 -9.51 -4.53
C ALA A 15 8.67 -10.48 -5.58
N SER A 16 7.97 -11.59 -5.72
CA SER A 16 8.16 -12.57 -6.79
C SER A 16 6.78 -12.92 -7.34
N VAL A 17 6.68 -13.17 -8.64
CA VAL A 17 5.45 -13.63 -9.28
C VAL A 17 5.45 -15.15 -9.29
N HIS A 18 4.33 -15.77 -8.90
CA HIS A 18 4.13 -17.21 -8.99
C HIS A 18 3.05 -17.53 -10.03
N THR A 19 3.37 -18.34 -11.03
CA THR A 19 2.46 -18.75 -12.11
C THR A 19 2.70 -20.21 -12.47
N ASN A 20 1.65 -21.04 -12.54
CA ASN A 20 1.74 -22.44 -13.01
C ASN A 20 2.95 -23.22 -12.44
N ASN A 21 3.13 -23.19 -11.11
CA ASN A 21 4.25 -23.80 -10.38
C ASN A 21 5.64 -23.19 -10.62
N MET A 22 5.75 -22.15 -11.44
CA MET A 22 6.98 -21.39 -11.66
C MET A 22 7.01 -20.15 -10.78
N GLN A 23 8.17 -19.84 -10.20
CA GLN A 23 8.39 -18.62 -9.41
C GLN A 23 9.44 -17.76 -10.10
N SER A 24 9.16 -16.46 -10.26
CA SER A 24 10.14 -15.51 -10.77
C SER A 24 11.24 -15.24 -9.74
N SER A 25 12.35 -14.66 -10.19
CA SER A 25 13.30 -14.03 -9.28
C SER A 25 12.65 -12.90 -8.49
N TYR A 26 13.19 -12.61 -7.30
CA TYR A 26 12.72 -11.53 -6.46
C TYR A 26 13.17 -10.17 -6.99
N PHE A 27 12.22 -9.29 -7.25
CA PHE A 27 12.47 -7.91 -7.66
C PHE A 27 12.06 -6.91 -6.56
N PRO A 28 12.70 -5.73 -6.49
CA PRO A 28 12.31 -4.68 -5.56
C PRO A 28 10.96 -4.07 -5.93
N LEU A 29 10.15 -3.75 -4.92
CA LEU A 29 8.91 -3.01 -5.07
C LEU A 29 9.15 -1.53 -4.75
N PHE A 30 9.01 -0.67 -5.76
CA PHE A 30 9.18 0.78 -5.59
C PHE A 30 7.88 1.52 -5.26
N ARG A 31 6.73 0.93 -5.61
CA ARG A 31 5.40 1.54 -5.44
C ARG A 31 4.38 0.49 -5.02
N GLY A 32 3.33 0.96 -4.37
CA GLY A 32 2.24 0.13 -3.89
C GLY A 32 2.63 -0.72 -2.67
N THR A 33 1.78 -1.69 -2.37
CA THR A 33 1.91 -2.57 -1.22
C THR A 33 1.96 -4.02 -1.68
N ARG A 34 2.55 -4.92 -0.89
CA ARG A 34 2.56 -6.35 -1.21
C ARG A 34 1.12 -6.89 -1.30
N GLN A 35 0.77 -7.49 -2.44
CA GLN A 35 -0.51 -8.18 -2.61
C GLN A 35 -0.57 -9.42 -1.71
N GLY A 36 -1.74 -9.69 -1.13
CA GLY A 36 -1.94 -10.77 -0.16
C GLY A 36 -1.38 -10.49 1.24
N CYS A 37 -0.77 -9.34 1.49
CA CYS A 37 -0.41 -8.94 2.86
C CYS A 37 -1.66 -8.42 3.60
N PRO A 38 -2.01 -8.96 4.77
CA PRO A 38 -3.18 -8.53 5.54
C PRO A 38 -3.17 -7.05 5.96
N LEU A 39 -1.98 -6.45 6.08
CA LEU A 39 -1.81 -5.05 6.49
C LEU A 39 -1.97 -4.05 5.34
N SER A 40 -1.77 -4.50 4.09
CA SER A 40 -1.81 -3.65 2.90
C SER A 40 -3.14 -2.89 2.72
N PRO A 41 -4.33 -3.49 2.91
CA PRO A 41 -5.61 -2.77 2.76
C PRO A 41 -5.78 -1.64 3.77
N LEU A 42 -5.35 -1.84 5.01
CA LEU A 42 -5.43 -0.82 6.06
C LEU A 42 -4.53 0.37 5.75
N LEU A 43 -3.28 0.11 5.32
CA LEU A 43 -2.37 1.17 4.91
C LEU A 43 -2.88 1.94 3.70
N PHE A 44 -3.51 1.26 2.75
CA PHE A 44 -4.17 1.91 1.61
C PHE A 44 -5.32 2.81 2.06
N SER A 45 -6.18 2.32 2.96
CA SER A 45 -7.31 3.09 3.51
C SER A 45 -6.84 4.36 4.25
N LEU A 46 -5.76 4.26 5.03
CA LEU A 46 -5.16 5.42 5.71
C LEU A 46 -4.54 6.40 4.71
N ALA A 47 -3.90 5.90 3.65
CA ALA A 47 -3.26 6.76 2.65
C ALA A 47 -4.29 7.52 1.77
N ILE A 48 -5.46 6.93 1.50
CA ILE A 48 -6.49 7.53 0.64
C ILE A 48 -7.42 8.48 1.39
N GLU A 49 -7.51 8.38 2.71
CA GLU A 49 -8.40 9.19 3.54
C GLU A 49 -8.23 10.71 3.34
N PRO A 50 -7.01 11.29 3.35
CA PRO A 50 -6.82 12.72 3.11
C PRO A 50 -7.32 13.16 1.72
N LEU A 51 -7.14 12.33 0.70
CA LEU A 51 -7.67 12.60 -0.63
C LEU A 51 -9.20 12.57 -0.64
N SER A 52 -9.81 11.60 0.05
CA SER A 52 -11.27 11.53 0.19
C SER A 52 -11.83 12.78 0.85
N LEU A 53 -11.17 13.27 1.91
CA LEU A 53 -11.54 14.51 2.58
C LEU A 53 -11.40 15.72 1.65
N ALA A 54 -10.29 15.82 0.93
CA ALA A 54 -10.08 16.90 -0.04
C ALA A 54 -11.18 16.94 -1.10
N LEU A 55 -11.53 15.79 -1.70
CA LEU A 55 -12.60 15.69 -2.69
C LEU A 55 -13.97 16.11 -2.13
N LYS A 56 -14.30 15.70 -0.90
CA LYS A 56 -15.54 16.11 -0.22
C LYS A 56 -15.58 17.61 0.03
N THR A 57 -14.48 18.20 0.51
CA THR A 57 -14.41 19.66 0.75
C THR A 57 -14.54 20.46 -0.55
N LEU A 58 -13.93 19.98 -1.64
CA LEU A 58 -14.07 20.59 -2.96
C LEU A 58 -15.51 20.54 -3.46
N SER A 59 -16.20 19.41 -3.31
CA SER A 59 -17.62 19.30 -3.68
C SER A 59 -18.54 20.20 -2.85
N HIS A 60 -18.20 20.46 -1.58
CA HIS A 60 -18.99 21.35 -0.72
C HIS A 60 -18.73 22.84 -0.99
N ASN A 61 -17.52 23.24 -1.40
CA ASN A 61 -17.20 24.62 -1.74
C ASN A 61 -17.68 25.05 -3.13
N GLN A 62 -18.26 24.13 -3.91
CA GLN A 62 -18.87 24.39 -5.22
C GLN A 62 -20.39 24.58 -5.15
N ALA A 63 -20.99 24.52 -3.96
CA ALA A 63 -22.42 24.72 -3.71
C ALA A 63 -22.69 26.07 -3.03
#